data_AF-A0A0R1PB82-F1
#
_entry.id   AF-A0A0R1PB82-F1
#
_cell.length_a   1.000
_cell.length_b   1.000
_cell.length_c   1.000
_cell.angle_alpha   90.00
_cell.angle_beta   90.00
_cell.angle_gamma   90.00
#
_symmetry.space_group_name_H-M   'P 1'
#
loop_
_entity.id
_entity.type
_entity.pdbx_description
1 polymer ?
#
loop_
_entity_poly.entity_id
_entity_poly.type
_entity_poly.pdbx_seq_one_letter_code
_entity_poly.pdbx_strand_id
1 'polypeptide(L)'
;MYKLFLKGTTSMSEDTFGFNELTDAAQDNALETFAKYYVRQYKQDNLEIIDALAGDDEAVAMINQILEENNYLTVAKLAAMSISMVKSCYVKILNELSARFDADGEPVKTWAEWMQSEHAKLPQED
;
A
#
# COMPACT_ATOMS: atom_id res chain seq x y z
N MET A 1 -17.53 46.32 -22.85
CA MET A 1 -18.09 45.46 -21.79
C MET A 1 -17.60 44.04 -22.07
N TYR A 2 -16.46 43.66 -21.48
CA TYR A 2 -15.85 42.34 -21.68
C TYR A 2 -16.57 41.32 -20.80
N LYS A 3 -17.22 40.30 -21.39
CA LYS A 3 -17.67 39.12 -20.66
C LYS A 3 -16.49 38.17 -20.52
N LEU A 4 -16.01 38.05 -19.29
CA LEU A 4 -15.08 37.03 -18.82
C LEU A 4 -15.76 35.66 -18.97
N PHE A 5 -15.25 34.80 -19.86
CA PHE A 5 -15.52 33.36 -19.78
C PHE A 5 -14.47 32.77 -18.84
N LEU A 6 -14.82 32.69 -17.55
CA LEU A 6 -14.13 31.82 -16.61
C LEU A 6 -14.39 30.39 -17.07
N LYS A 7 -13.36 29.74 -17.64
CA LYS A 7 -13.28 28.27 -17.60
C LYS A 7 -13.20 27.91 -16.13
N GLY A 8 -14.31 27.51 -15.55
CA GLY A 8 -14.30 26.76 -14.31
C GLY A 8 -13.51 25.49 -14.59
N THR A 9 -12.25 25.44 -14.16
CA THR A 9 -11.61 24.18 -13.84
C THR A 9 -12.44 23.60 -12.70
N THR A 10 -13.35 22.68 -13.05
CA THR A 10 -13.91 21.73 -12.11
C THR A 10 -12.71 21.09 -11.40
N SER A 11 -12.46 21.50 -10.17
CA SER A 11 -11.67 20.70 -9.25
C SER A 11 -12.53 19.48 -8.96
N MET A 12 -12.47 18.45 -9.82
CA MET A 12 -12.93 17.13 -9.40
C MET A 12 -12.00 16.76 -8.25
N SER A 13 -12.51 16.77 -7.02
CA SER A 13 -11.95 15.89 -6.02
C SER A 13 -12.05 14.49 -6.60
N GLU A 14 -10.94 13.92 -7.05
CA GLU A 14 -10.90 12.49 -7.32
C GLU A 14 -11.27 11.81 -6.00
N ASP A 15 -12.43 11.16 -5.96
CA ASP A 15 -12.87 10.45 -4.77
C ASP A 15 -11.80 9.43 -4.43
N THR A 16 -11.26 9.51 -3.22
CA THR A 16 -10.27 8.55 -2.71
C THR A 16 -10.93 7.60 -1.73
N PHE A 17 -10.54 6.34 -1.77
CA PHE A 17 -11.15 5.25 -1.02
C PHE A 17 -10.14 4.63 -0.05
N GLY A 18 -10.61 4.14 1.09
CA GLY A 18 -9.89 3.17 1.90
C GLY A 18 -9.98 1.78 1.28
N PHE A 19 -9.10 0.86 1.66
CA PHE A 19 -9.05 -0.47 1.05
C PHE A 19 -10.40 -1.21 1.08
N ASN A 20 -11.12 -1.18 2.21
CA ASN A 20 -12.45 -1.80 2.36
C ASN A 20 -13.58 -1.11 1.59
N GLU A 21 -13.34 0.07 1.01
CA GLU A 21 -14.34 0.81 0.22
C GLU A 21 -14.20 0.52 -1.29
N LEU A 22 -13.14 -0.19 -1.69
CA LEU A 22 -12.87 -0.57 -3.08
C LEU A 22 -13.74 -1.74 -3.56
N THR A 23 -13.89 -1.85 -4.88
CA THR A 23 -14.43 -3.07 -5.51
C THR A 23 -13.43 -4.23 -5.38
N ASP A 24 -13.90 -5.47 -5.49
CA ASP A 24 -13.03 -6.66 -5.43
C ASP A 24 -11.85 -6.59 -6.41
N ALA A 25 -12.10 -6.11 -7.65
CA ALA A 25 -11.05 -5.98 -8.66
C ALA A 25 -10.01 -4.90 -8.28
N ALA A 26 -10.46 -3.78 -7.71
CA ALA A 26 -9.58 -2.73 -7.23
C ALA A 26 -8.81 -3.16 -5.97
N GLN A 27 -9.41 -3.96 -5.09
CA GLN A 27 -8.70 -4.57 -3.95
C GLN A 27 -7.59 -5.51 -4.42
N ASP A 28 -7.84 -6.32 -5.45
CA ASP A 28 -6.82 -7.19 -6.04
C ASP A 28 -5.64 -6.38 -6.60
N ASN A 29 -5.92 -5.24 -7.26
CA ASN A 29 -4.87 -4.34 -7.74
C ASN A 29 -4.08 -3.71 -6.57
N ALA A 30 -4.77 -3.19 -5.56
CA ALA A 30 -4.15 -2.61 -4.37
C ALA A 30 -3.25 -3.63 -3.64
N LEU A 31 -3.70 -4.89 -3.53
CA LEU A 31 -2.91 -6.00 -2.98
C LEU A 31 -1.66 -6.27 -3.82
N GLU A 32 -1.79 -6.31 -5.14
CA GLU A 32 -0.67 -6.57 -6.04
C GLU A 32 0.39 -5.47 -5.95
N THR A 33 -0.01 -4.20 -5.96
CA THR A 33 0.94 -3.08 -5.86
C THR A 33 1.61 -3.04 -4.49
N PHE A 34 0.85 -3.26 -3.41
CA PHE A 34 1.35 -3.28 -2.05
C PHE A 34 2.32 -4.44 -1.82
N ALA A 35 1.95 -5.68 -2.18
CA ALA A 35 2.81 -6.84 -1.98
C ALA A 35 4.13 -6.71 -2.74
N LYS A 36 4.12 -6.18 -3.97
CA LYS A 36 5.37 -5.89 -4.70
C LYS A 36 6.26 -4.89 -3.97
N TYR A 37 5.67 -3.88 -3.33
CA TYR A 37 6.41 -2.91 -2.53
C TYR A 37 6.94 -3.55 -1.24
N TYR A 38 6.08 -4.23 -0.48
CA TYR A 38 6.43 -4.94 0.75
C TYR A 38 7.62 -5.89 0.53
N VAL A 39 7.56 -6.72 -0.52
CA VAL A 39 8.64 -7.67 -0.84
C VAL A 39 9.96 -6.96 -1.18
N ARG A 40 9.92 -5.78 -1.80
CA ARG A 40 11.15 -4.99 -2.04
C ARG A 40 11.74 -4.49 -0.73
N GLN A 41 10.90 -3.97 0.17
CA GLN A 41 11.34 -3.49 1.48
C GLN A 41 11.88 -4.62 2.35
N TYR A 42 11.22 -5.78 2.36
CA TYR A 42 11.69 -6.99 3.04
C TYR A 42 13.10 -7.38 2.58
N LYS A 43 13.33 -7.46 1.26
CA LYS A 43 14.65 -7.80 0.69
C LYS A 43 15.74 -6.75 0.96
N GLN A 44 15.36 -5.57 1.42
CA GLN A 44 16.25 -4.47 1.75
C GLN A 44 16.38 -4.24 3.27
N ASP A 45 15.79 -5.13 4.08
CA ASP A 45 15.72 -5.02 5.54
C ASP A 45 15.11 -3.67 6.00
N ASN A 46 14.09 -3.18 5.30
CA ASN A 46 13.50 -1.85 5.49
C ASN A 46 11.99 -1.87 5.80
N LEU A 47 11.57 -2.82 6.66
CA LEU A 47 10.15 -2.98 7.04
C LEU A 47 9.73 -2.21 8.31
N GLU A 48 10.66 -1.53 8.98
CA GLU A 48 10.44 -0.89 10.28
C GLU A 48 9.12 -0.12 10.41
N ILE A 49 8.80 0.74 9.44
CA ILE A 49 7.58 1.54 9.44
C ILE A 49 6.32 0.70 9.17
N ILE A 50 6.40 -0.30 8.28
CA ILE A 50 5.25 -1.18 8.04
C ILE A 50 4.98 -2.01 9.27
N ASP A 51 6.01 -2.57 9.91
CA ASP A 51 5.87 -3.38 11.12
C ASP A 51 5.25 -2.55 12.26
N ALA A 52 5.65 -1.28 12.40
CA ALA A 52 5.07 -0.37 13.39
C ALA A 52 3.59 -0.02 13.14
N LEU A 53 3.13 -0.03 11.89
CA LEU A 53 1.79 0.39 11.49
C LEU A 53 0.83 -0.76 11.17
N ALA A 54 1.34 -1.97 10.96
CA ALA A 54 0.57 -3.11 10.48
C ALA A 54 -0.49 -3.61 11.48
N GLY A 55 -0.37 -3.28 12.76
CA GLY A 55 -1.36 -3.58 13.81
C GLY A 55 -1.55 -5.07 14.16
N ASP A 56 -1.02 -5.99 13.34
CA ASP A 56 -1.13 -7.44 13.49
C ASP A 56 0.24 -8.11 13.22
N ASP A 57 1.00 -8.34 14.29
CA ASP A 57 2.32 -8.97 14.25
C ASP A 57 2.27 -10.40 13.66
N GLU A 58 1.15 -11.12 13.83
CA GLU A 58 0.99 -12.48 13.30
C GLU A 58 0.87 -12.45 11.78
N ALA A 59 0.11 -11.48 11.23
CA ALA A 59 -0.01 -11.27 9.79
C ALA A 59 1.35 -10.93 9.15
N VAL A 60 2.12 -10.04 9.80
CA VAL A 60 3.49 -9.69 9.37
C VAL A 60 4.40 -10.91 9.41
N ALA A 61 4.40 -11.66 10.51
CA ALA A 61 5.24 -12.84 10.68
C ALA A 61 4.93 -13.92 9.63
N MET A 62 3.65 -14.18 9.35
CA MET A 62 3.24 -15.14 8.32
C MET A 62 3.72 -14.73 6.92
N ILE A 63 3.59 -13.45 6.56
CA ILE A 63 4.12 -12.95 5.29
C ILE A 63 5.64 -13.16 5.25
N ASN A 64 6.35 -12.65 6.26
CA ASN A 64 7.81 -12.72 6.32
C ASN A 64 8.35 -14.16 6.26
N GLN A 65 7.66 -15.12 6.88
CA GLN A 65 8.02 -16.54 6.77
C GLN A 65 7.95 -17.03 5.32
N ILE A 66 6.86 -16.75 4.60
CA ILE A 66 6.72 -17.14 3.18
C ILE A 66 7.79 -16.45 2.32
N LEU A 67 8.12 -15.20 2.62
CA LEU A 67 9.15 -14.45 1.91
C LEU A 67 10.53 -15.06 2.12
N GLU A 68 10.87 -15.45 3.35
CA GLU A 68 12.16 -16.05 3.69
C GLU A 68 12.34 -17.42 3.02
N GLU A 69 11.33 -18.30 3.15
CA GLU A 69 11.34 -19.64 2.55
C GLU A 69 11.50 -19.61 1.02
N ASN A 70 11.10 -18.51 0.38
CA ASN A 70 11.09 -18.35 -1.07
C ASN A 70 11.96 -17.18 -1.57
N ASN A 71 12.92 -16.73 -0.76
CA ASN A 71 13.72 -15.51 -1.02
C ASN A 71 14.54 -15.57 -2.32
N TYR A 72 14.79 -16.77 -2.87
CA TYR A 72 15.44 -16.99 -4.16
C TYR A 72 14.61 -16.49 -5.37
N LEU A 73 13.32 -16.22 -5.19
CA LEU A 73 12.45 -15.71 -6.24
C LEU A 73 12.66 -14.21 -6.50
N THR A 74 12.39 -13.80 -7.73
CA THR A 74 12.26 -12.37 -8.09
C THR A 74 11.12 -11.73 -7.31
N VAL A 75 11.21 -10.43 -7.00
CA VAL A 75 10.14 -9.65 -6.34
C VAL A 75 8.75 -9.94 -6.90
N ALA A 76 8.58 -9.90 -8.23
CA ALA A 76 7.26 -10.10 -8.85
C ALA A 76 6.69 -11.50 -8.59
N LYS A 77 7.52 -12.55 -8.78
CA LYS A 77 7.12 -13.94 -8.51
C LYS A 77 6.84 -14.18 -7.02
N LEU A 78 7.66 -13.60 -6.15
CA LEU A 78 7.52 -13.75 -4.72
C LEU A 78 6.27 -13.04 -4.19
N ALA A 79 5.99 -11.82 -4.68
CA ALA A 79 4.76 -11.10 -4.38
C ALA A 79 3.53 -11.92 -4.80
N ALA A 80 3.47 -12.38 -6.06
CA ALA A 80 2.35 -13.19 -6.54
C ALA A 80 2.15 -14.50 -5.73
N MET A 81 3.25 -15.19 -5.42
CA MET A 81 3.21 -16.40 -4.59
C MET A 81 2.69 -16.09 -3.17
N SER A 82 3.25 -15.08 -2.51
CA SER A 82 2.83 -14.70 -1.16
C SER A 82 1.36 -14.27 -1.10
N ILE A 83 0.86 -13.51 -2.08
CA ILE A 83 -0.57 -13.18 -2.17
C ILE A 83 -1.40 -14.47 -2.23
N SER A 84 -1.01 -15.44 -3.07
CA SER A 84 -1.77 -16.70 -3.21
C SER A 84 -1.82 -17.54 -1.93
N MET A 85 -0.80 -17.45 -1.08
CA MET A 85 -0.68 -18.24 0.14
C MET A 85 -1.28 -17.55 1.37
N VAL A 86 -1.08 -16.23 1.48
CA VAL A 86 -1.39 -15.44 2.68
C VAL A 86 -2.15 -14.14 2.35
N LYS A 87 -3.04 -14.16 1.34
CA LYS A 87 -3.88 -13.00 0.94
C LYS A 87 -4.53 -12.28 2.11
N SER A 88 -5.10 -13.05 3.05
CA SER A 88 -5.77 -12.51 4.24
C SER A 88 -4.85 -11.69 5.14
N CYS A 89 -3.55 -12.02 5.20
CA CYS A 89 -2.57 -11.24 5.97
C CYS A 89 -2.32 -9.88 5.31
N TYR A 90 -2.17 -9.82 3.99
CA TYR A 90 -2.06 -8.56 3.27
C TYR A 90 -3.31 -7.69 3.41
N VAL A 91 -4.51 -8.30 3.37
CA VAL A 91 -5.78 -7.59 3.58
C VAL A 91 -5.85 -6.98 4.98
N LYS A 92 -5.45 -7.73 6.02
CA LYS A 92 -5.39 -7.22 7.39
C LYS A 92 -4.47 -6.00 7.47
N ILE A 93 -3.24 -6.11 6.97
CA ILE A 93 -2.27 -5.01 6.98
C ILE A 93 -2.83 -3.79 6.23
N LEU A 94 -3.32 -3.97 5.00
CA LEU A 94 -3.87 -2.86 4.19
C LEU A 94 -5.06 -2.15 4.83
N ASN A 95 -5.82 -2.84 5.69
CA ASN A 95 -6.91 -2.25 6.45
C ASN A 95 -6.47 -1.42 7.65
N GLU A 96 -5.30 -1.74 8.22
CA GLU A 96 -4.69 -0.94 9.28
C GLU A 96 -3.92 0.26 8.71
N LEU A 97 -3.37 0.14 7.49
CA LEU A 97 -2.68 1.24 6.84
C LEU A 97 -3.65 2.36 6.45
N SER A 98 -3.26 3.60 6.73
CA SER A 98 -4.01 4.81 6.34
C SER A 98 -3.89 5.17 4.84
N ALA A 99 -3.42 4.24 4.00
CA ALA A 99 -3.26 4.45 2.57
C ALA A 99 -4.62 4.69 1.89
N ARG A 100 -4.62 5.61 0.91
CA ARG A 100 -5.81 5.96 0.12
C ARG A 100 -5.59 5.57 -1.32
N PHE A 101 -6.66 5.10 -1.96
CA PHE A 101 -6.65 4.54 -3.31
C PHE A 101 -7.62 5.30 -4.22
N ASP A 102 -7.38 5.27 -5.51
CA ASP A 102 -8.36 5.66 -6.51
C ASP A 102 -9.37 4.52 -6.78
N ALA A 103 -10.29 4.74 -7.73
CA ALA A 103 -11.33 3.76 -8.06
C ALA A 103 -10.80 2.44 -8.66
N ASP A 104 -9.58 2.45 -9.20
CA ASP A 104 -8.91 1.28 -9.80
C ASP A 104 -8.01 0.57 -8.78
N GLY A 105 -7.93 1.06 -7.54
CA GLY A 105 -7.11 0.48 -6.49
C GLY A 105 -5.63 0.85 -6.59
N GLU A 106 -5.27 1.85 -7.40
CA GLU A 106 -3.93 2.41 -7.38
C GLU A 106 -3.79 3.35 -6.17
N PRO A 107 -2.65 3.32 -5.47
CA PRO A 107 -2.46 4.18 -4.32
C PRO A 107 -2.29 5.64 -4.78
N VAL A 108 -3.05 6.56 -4.18
CA VAL A 108 -3.07 8.00 -4.53
C VAL A 108 -1.68 8.64 -4.37
N LYS A 109 -0.90 8.13 -3.40
CA LYS A 109 0.54 8.36 -3.30
C LYS A 109 1.25 7.07 -3.65
N THR A 110 2.37 7.14 -4.36
CA THR A 110 3.21 5.95 -4.50
C THR A 110 3.57 5.41 -3.12
N TRP A 111 3.77 4.08 -3.00
CA TRP A 111 4.11 3.48 -1.71
C TRP A 111 5.36 4.09 -1.05
N ALA A 112 6.32 4.57 -1.85
CA ALA A 112 7.48 5.29 -1.35
C ALA A 112 7.13 6.68 -0.76
N GLU A 113 6.27 7.45 -1.45
CA GLU A 113 5.78 8.74 -0.95
C GLU A 113 4.88 8.58 0.28
N TRP A 114 4.04 7.54 0.29
CA TRP A 114 3.22 7.19 1.46
C TRP A 114 4.13 6.88 2.65
N MET A 115 5.11 5.99 2.46
CA MET A 115 6.10 5.61 3.47
C MET A 115 6.84 6.81 4.04
N GLN A 116 7.34 7.69 3.17
CA GLN A 116 8.01 8.92 3.58
C GLN A 116 7.07 9.82 4.40
N SER A 117 5.80 9.90 4.03
CA SER A 117 4.82 10.70 4.76
C SER A 117 4.45 10.11 6.12
N GLU A 118 4.45 8.78 6.27
CA GLU A 118 4.27 8.14 7.58
C GLU A 118 5.50 8.33 8.47
N HIS A 119 6.70 8.15 7.91
CA HIS A 119 7.94 8.39 8.63
C HIS A 119 8.05 9.83 9.14
N ALA A 120 7.56 10.82 8.39
CA ALA A 120 7.57 12.23 8.82
C ALA A 120 6.59 12.54 9.98
N LYS A 121 5.63 11.65 10.28
CA LYS A 121 4.71 11.79 11.42
C LYS A 121 5.29 11.24 12.72
N LEU A 122 6.31 10.39 12.63
CA LEU A 122 7.01 9.90 13.80
C LEU A 122 7.77 11.06 14.45
N PRO A 123 7.80 11.16 15.79
CA PRO A 123 8.62 12.15 16.47
C PRO A 123 10.07 11.97 16.02
N GLN A 124 10.68 13.04 15.52
CA GLN A 124 12.13 13.07 15.35
C GLN A 124 12.72 13.12 16.77
N GLU A 125 13.52 12.14 17.15
CA GLU A 125 14.32 12.27 18.38
C GLU A 125 15.31 13.43 18.15
N ASP A 126 15.17 14.51 18.93
CA ASP A 126 16.08 15.67 18.97
C ASP A 126 17.43 15.31 19.60
#